data_AF-A0A660SJC9-F1
#
_entry.id   AF-A0A660SJC9-F1
#
_cell.length_a   1.000
_cell.length_b   1.000
_cell.length_c   1.000
_cell.angle_alpha   90.00
_cell.angle_beta   90.00
_cell.angle_gamma   90.00
#
_symmetry.space_group_name_H-M   'P 1'
#
loop_
_entity.id
_entity.type
_entity.pdbx_description
1 polymer ?
#
loop_
_entity_poly.entity_id
_entity_poly.type
_entity_poly.pdbx_seq_one_letter_code
_entity_poly.pdbx_strand_id
1 'polypeptide(L)' 'MSKIAAIFPGQGAQKVGMGKDLKEDFLQVSQMHIKADEILGFK' A
#
# COMPACT_ATOMS: atom_id res chain seq x y z
N MET A 1 0.50 25.81 11.69
CA MET A 1 0.48 24.58 10.87
C MET A 1 1.03 24.91 9.50
N SER A 2 2.06 24.20 9.04
CA SER A 2 2.55 24.34 7.66
C SER A 2 1.52 23.77 6.69
N LYS A 3 1.48 24.30 5.46
CA LYS A 3 0.66 23.73 4.39
C LYS A 3 1.38 22.47 3.88
N ILE A 4 0.71 21.33 3.92
CA ILE A 4 1.24 20.05 3.42
C ILE A 4 0.62 19.79 2.04
N ALA A 5 1.44 19.40 1.08
CA ALA A 5 1.00 18.85 -0.20
C ALA A 5 1.36 17.36 -0.26
N ALA A 6 0.37 16.51 -0.56
CA ALA A 6 0.58 15.08 -0.77
C ALA A 6 0.73 14.80 -2.27
N ILE A 7 1.86 14.22 -2.66
CA ILE A 7 2.16 13.84 -4.04
C ILE A 7 2.32 12.32 -4.08
N PHE A 8 1.63 11.67 -5.00
CA PHE A 8 1.69 10.22 -5.18
C PHE A 8 2.54 9.89 -6.42
N PRO A 9 3.62 9.10 -6.28
CA PRO A 9 4.47 8.71 -7.41
C PRO A 9 3.74 7.79 -8.39
N GLY A 10 4.09 7.88 -9.67
CA GLY A 10 3.51 7.05 -10.73
C GLY A 10 4.24 5.72 -10.97
N GLN A 11 3.88 5.05 -12.07
CA GLN A 11 4.52 3.80 -12.50
C GLN A 11 6.03 3.97 -12.73
N GLY A 12 6.82 2.95 -12.39
CA GLY A 12 8.29 2.95 -12.48
C GLY A 12 9.00 3.26 -11.16
N ALA A 13 8.31 3.80 -10.16
CA ALA A 13 8.87 4.07 -8.84
C ALA A 13 8.90 2.84 -7.91
N GLN A 14 8.25 1.73 -8.30
CA GLN A 14 8.12 0.54 -7.47
C GLN A 14 9.44 -0.21 -7.28
N LYS A 15 9.54 -0.93 -6.16
CA LYS A 15 10.68 -1.82 -5.84
C LYS A 15 10.15 -3.16 -5.36
N VAL A 16 10.93 -4.23 -5.57
CA VAL A 16 10.60 -5.56 -5.05
C VAL A 16 10.50 -5.49 -3.51
N GLY A 17 9.38 -5.94 -2.95
CA GLY A 17 9.13 -5.93 -1.51
C GLY A 17 8.64 -4.59 -0.93
N MET A 18 8.32 -3.59 -1.75
CA MET A 18 7.75 -2.32 -1.27
C MET A 18 6.50 -2.55 -0.41
N GLY A 19 6.47 -1.99 0.82
CA GLY A 19 5.34 -2.08 1.73
C GLY A 19 5.20 -3.42 2.48
N LYS A 20 6.17 -4.33 2.34
CA LYS A 20 6.16 -5.63 3.02
C LYS A 20 6.23 -5.48 4.54
N ASP A 21 7.17 -4.68 5.01
CA ASP A 21 7.33 -4.31 6.43
C ASP A 21 6.04 -3.71 7.01
N LEU A 22 5.41 -2.79 6.29
CA LEU A 22 4.15 -2.20 6.70
C LEU A 22 3.02 -3.24 6.82
N LYS A 23 2.96 -4.21 5.91
CA LYS A 23 1.98 -5.30 5.96
C LYS A 23 2.23 -6.24 7.15
N GLU A 24 3.50 -6.50 7.47
CA GLU A 24 3.93 -7.39 8.56
C GLU A 24 3.69 -6.76 9.94
N ASP A 25 3.96 -5.46 10.08
CA ASP A 25 3.90 -4.77 11.37
C ASP A 25 2.51 -4.21 11.70
N PHE A 26 1.67 -3.95 10.69
CA PHE A 26 0.37 -3.30 10.88
C PHE A 26 -0.78 -4.14 10.32
N LEU A 27 -1.61 -4.68 11.23
CA LEU A 27 -2.80 -5.47 10.88
C LEU A 27 -3.72 -4.77 9.87
N GLN A 28 -3.88 -3.45 10.00
CA GLN A 28 -4.74 -2.63 9.13
C GLN A 28 -4.26 -2.64 7.68
N VAL A 29 -2.94 -2.64 7.46
CA VAL A 29 -2.33 -2.69 6.12
C VAL A 29 -2.55 -4.07 5.51
N SER A 30 -2.41 -5.13 6.29
CA SER A 30 -2.73 -6.49 5.85
C SER A 30 -4.20 -6.66 5.43
N GLN A 31 -5.13 -6.14 6.23
CA GLN A 31 -6.56 -6.14 5.89
C GLN A 31 -6.87 -5.37 4.61
N MET A 32 -6.16 -4.26 4.36
CA MET A 32 -6.32 -3.48 3.13
C MET A 32 -5.86 -4.27 1.89
N HIS A 33 -4.76 -5.02 2.00
CA HIS A 33 -4.31 -5.90 0.91
C HIS A 33 -5.32 -7.01 0.64
N ILE A 34 -5.83 -7.69 1.67
CA ILE A 34 -6.85 -8.74 1.52
C ILE A 34 -8.09 -8.20 0.81
N LYS A 35 -8.58 -7.03 1.23
CA LYS A 35 -9.73 -6.38 0.58
C LYS A 35 -9.45 -6.05 -0.89
N ALA A 36 -8.23 -5.62 -1.22
CA ALA A 36 -7.85 -5.35 -2.60
C ALA A 36 -7.86 -6.64 -3.44
N ASP A 37 -7.31 -7.74 -2.91
CA ASP A 37 -7.30 -9.04 -3.57
C ASP A 37 -8.74 -9.56 -3.82
N GLU A 38 -9.64 -9.43 -2.83
CA GLU A 38 -11.06 -9.78 -2.97
C GLU A 38 -11.76 -8.99 -4.09
N ILE A 39 -11.54 -7.67 -4.14
CA ILE A 39 -12.14 -6.80 -5.17
C ILE A 39 -11.62 -7.16 -6.56
N LEU A 40 -10.34 -7.50 -6.68
CA LEU A 40 -9.69 -7.85 -7.94
C LEU A 40 -9.92 -9.31 -8.34
N GLY A 41 -10.50 -10.13 -7.45
CA GLY A 41 -10.76 -11.54 -7.68
C GLY A 41 -9.50 -12.41 -7.69
N PHE A 42 -8.42 -11.95 -7.04
CA PHE A 42 -7.22 -12.75 -6.83
C PHE A 42 -7.48 -13.80 -5.73
N LYS A 43 -6.94 -15.01 -5.90
CA LYS A 43 -7.08 -16.14 -4.97
C LYS A 43 -5.85 -16.28 -4.09
#